data_AF-A0A5E6NUY5-F1
#
_entry.id   AF-A0A5E6NUY5-F1
#
_cell.length_a   1.000
_cell.length_b   1.000
_cell.length_c   1.000
_cell.angle_alpha   90.00
_cell.angle_beta   90.00
_cell.angle_gamma   90.00
#
_symmetry.space_group_name_H-M   'P 1'
#
loop_
_entity.id
_entity.type
_entity.pdbx_description
1 polymer ?
#
loop_
_entity_poly.entity_id
_entity_poly.type
_entity_poly.pdbx_seq_one_letter_code
_entity_poly.pdbx_strand_id
1 'polypeptide(L)'
;MIRSPLTLDLDGDGMVETTSKENSGVYFDHDNNSFAEQSGWVGKDDGLLVFDKNNNGKIDDGSELFGNNTILSNGNKAANGFEALKDLDSNNDGKIDNQDTNFNNLKIWQDKNSDGKLDEGELLSLSGGVRSLNTTYSNSNEVDSATTPINNRVVLPPQQAQITK
;
A
#
# COMPACT_ATOMS: atom_id res chain seq x y z
N MET A 1 10.70 -12.90 -6.61
CA MET A 1 9.32 -12.54 -7.01
C MET A 1 9.18 -11.03 -7.01
N ILE A 2 8.31 -10.48 -7.84
CA ILE A 2 8.01 -9.03 -7.82
C ILE A 2 7.14 -8.74 -6.59
N ARG A 3 7.41 -7.65 -5.88
CA ARG A 3 6.67 -7.22 -4.70
C ARG A 3 5.98 -5.90 -5.03
N SER A 4 4.67 -5.84 -4.84
CA SER A 4 3.84 -4.74 -5.31
C SER A 4 2.86 -4.33 -4.23
N PRO A 5 3.34 -3.66 -3.17
CA PRO A 5 2.43 -3.02 -2.22
C PRO A 5 1.62 -1.94 -2.94
N LEU A 6 0.39 -1.73 -2.47
CA LEU A 6 -0.49 -0.68 -2.96
C LEU A 6 -0.11 0.63 -2.26
N THR A 7 0.22 1.65 -3.04
CA THR A 7 0.60 2.98 -2.55
C THR A 7 -0.48 4.01 -2.85
N LEU A 8 -0.48 5.09 -2.07
CA LEU A 8 -1.41 6.20 -2.12
C LEU A 8 -0.64 7.51 -2.24
N ASP A 9 -1.03 8.31 -3.23
CA ASP A 9 -0.69 9.74 -3.36
C ASP A 9 -1.42 10.49 -2.23
N LEU A 10 -0.68 11.06 -1.28
CA LEU A 10 -1.28 11.74 -0.11
C LEU A 10 -1.26 13.27 -0.19
N ASP A 11 -0.37 13.86 -0.99
CA ASP A 11 -0.27 15.31 -1.14
C ASP A 11 -1.04 15.85 -2.37
N GLY A 12 -1.50 14.94 -3.23
CA GLY A 12 -2.38 15.18 -4.36
C GLY A 12 -1.67 15.84 -5.54
N ASP A 13 -0.36 15.63 -5.69
CA ASP A 13 0.42 16.18 -6.79
C ASP A 13 0.21 15.42 -8.12
N GLY A 14 -0.43 14.25 -8.06
CA GLY A 14 -0.86 13.46 -9.20
C GLY A 14 -0.09 12.16 -9.41
N MET A 15 0.94 11.88 -8.60
CA MET A 15 1.69 10.63 -8.66
C MET A 15 2.13 10.14 -7.27
N VAL A 16 2.76 8.97 -7.23
CA VAL A 16 3.43 8.48 -6.02
C VAL A 16 4.93 8.52 -6.29
N GLU A 17 5.66 9.20 -5.43
CA GLU A 17 7.12 9.26 -5.42
C GLU A 17 7.71 8.00 -4.77
N THR A 18 8.86 7.61 -5.27
CA THR A 18 9.65 6.52 -4.73
C THR A 18 11.14 6.87 -4.71
N THR A 19 11.87 6.24 -3.80
CA THR A 19 13.33 6.22 -3.84
C THR A 19 13.79 4.85 -4.32
N SER A 20 14.77 4.84 -5.23
CA SER A 20 15.29 3.57 -5.76
C SER A 20 15.96 2.73 -4.68
N LYS A 21 16.02 1.42 -4.89
CA LYS A 21 16.67 0.48 -3.96
C LYS A 21 18.09 0.90 -3.62
N GLU A 22 18.84 1.39 -4.60
CA GLU A 22 20.23 1.80 -4.45
C GLU A 22 20.40 3.05 -3.59
N ASN A 23 19.37 3.89 -3.52
CA ASN A 23 19.42 5.21 -2.88
C ASN A 23 18.59 5.30 -1.59
N SER A 24 17.64 4.40 -1.35
CA SER A 24 16.71 4.49 -0.22
C SER A 24 17.41 4.31 1.13
N GLY A 25 18.37 3.39 1.21
CA GLY A 25 18.94 2.93 2.47
C GLY A 25 17.95 2.15 3.35
N VAL A 26 16.73 1.89 2.87
CA VAL A 26 15.66 1.20 3.60
C VAL A 26 15.80 -0.31 3.47
N TYR A 27 15.62 -1.01 4.59
CA TYR A 27 15.59 -2.47 4.66
C TYR A 27 14.26 -2.92 5.26
N PHE A 28 13.53 -3.78 4.54
CA PHE A 28 12.24 -4.29 4.99
C PHE A 28 12.04 -5.76 4.60
N ASP A 29 11.41 -6.55 5.46
CA ASP A 29 11.07 -7.94 5.16
C ASP A 29 9.74 -7.99 4.40
N HIS A 30 9.81 -8.00 3.08
CA HIS A 30 8.59 -7.97 2.27
C HIS A 30 7.97 -9.35 2.03
N ASP A 31 8.61 -10.47 2.37
CA ASP A 31 8.02 -11.81 2.14
C ASP A 31 7.84 -12.65 3.40
N ASN A 32 8.06 -12.04 4.57
CA ASN A 32 7.87 -12.66 5.87
C ASN A 32 8.75 -13.91 6.02
N ASN A 33 10.03 -13.75 5.68
CA ASN A 33 11.06 -14.78 5.85
C ASN A 33 12.01 -14.48 7.03
N SER A 34 11.71 -13.43 7.81
CA SER A 34 12.50 -12.89 8.91
C SER A 34 13.84 -12.27 8.50
N PHE A 35 14.00 -11.87 7.24
CA PHE A 35 15.19 -11.24 6.71
C PHE A 35 14.84 -9.95 5.94
N ALA A 36 15.18 -8.81 6.51
CA ALA A 36 14.97 -7.51 5.89
C ALA A 36 16.00 -7.28 4.76
N GLU A 37 15.51 -6.93 3.58
CA GLU A 37 16.35 -6.69 2.40
C GLU A 37 16.29 -5.24 1.99
N GLN A 38 17.37 -4.77 1.37
CA GLN A 38 17.38 -3.43 0.81
C GLN A 38 16.31 -3.29 -0.28
N SER A 39 15.49 -2.25 -0.17
CA SER A 39 14.28 -2.08 -0.96
C SER A 39 14.16 -0.68 -1.55
N GLY A 40 13.58 -0.58 -2.75
CA GLY A 40 13.01 0.70 -3.17
C GLY A 40 11.84 1.03 -2.24
N TRP A 41 11.63 2.31 -1.96
CA TRP A 41 10.72 2.74 -0.91
C TRP A 41 9.80 3.85 -1.37
N VAL A 42 8.62 3.95 -0.76
CA VAL A 42 7.67 5.05 -1.00
C VAL A 42 8.27 6.36 -0.50
N GLY A 43 7.95 7.46 -1.17
CA GLY A 43 8.28 8.81 -0.70
C GLY A 43 7.65 9.09 0.67
N LYS A 44 8.26 10.00 1.43
CA LYS A 44 7.79 10.37 2.78
C LYS A 44 6.50 11.19 2.77
N ASP A 45 6.17 11.77 1.62
CA ASP A 45 4.96 12.51 1.30
C ASP A 45 3.78 11.55 1.17
N ASP A 46 4.04 10.36 0.63
CA ASP A 46 3.05 9.34 0.27
C ASP A 46 2.89 8.23 1.31
N GLY A 47 2.02 7.26 1.01
CA GLY A 47 1.73 6.19 1.94
C GLY A 47 1.60 4.80 1.32
N LEU A 48 1.88 3.79 2.14
CA LEU A 48 1.55 2.39 1.89
C LEU A 48 0.19 2.08 2.48
N LEU A 49 -0.69 1.39 1.73
CA LEU A 49 -1.90 0.83 2.31
C LEU A 49 -1.53 -0.42 3.11
N VAL A 50 -1.99 -0.47 4.37
CA VAL A 50 -1.61 -1.53 5.30
C VAL A 50 -2.80 -2.08 6.07
N PHE A 51 -2.65 -3.32 6.55
CA PHE A 51 -3.56 -3.99 7.45
C PHE A 51 -2.72 -4.82 8.43
N ASP A 52 -2.68 -4.40 9.71
CA ASP A 52 -2.14 -5.19 10.82
C ASP A 52 -3.00 -6.45 11.00
N LYS A 53 -2.56 -7.56 10.38
CA LYS A 53 -3.33 -8.81 10.33
C LYS A 53 -3.13 -9.66 11.58
N ASN A 54 -1.96 -9.54 12.20
CA ASN A 54 -1.62 -10.31 13.39
C ASN A 54 -2.05 -9.59 14.68
N ASN A 55 -2.55 -8.35 14.58
CA ASN A 55 -3.00 -7.46 15.65
C ASN A 55 -1.90 -7.16 16.68
N ASN A 56 -0.65 -7.04 16.24
CA ASN A 56 0.49 -6.75 17.11
C ASN A 56 0.73 -5.23 17.31
N GLY A 57 -0.04 -4.38 16.62
CA GLY A 57 0.08 -2.92 16.66
C GLY A 57 1.25 -2.36 15.86
N LYS A 58 1.83 -3.16 14.96
CA LYS A 58 2.96 -2.81 14.11
C LYS A 58 2.63 -3.12 12.66
N ILE A 59 3.50 -2.64 11.77
CA ILE A 59 3.62 -3.10 10.39
C ILE A 59 5.07 -3.53 10.24
N ASP A 60 5.33 -4.83 10.41
CA ASP A 60 6.71 -5.34 10.52
C ASP A 60 7.13 -6.30 9.40
N ASP A 61 6.18 -6.73 8.57
CA ASP A 61 6.49 -7.50 7.37
C ASP A 61 5.50 -7.32 6.21
N GLY A 62 5.87 -7.84 5.04
CA GLY A 62 5.11 -7.69 3.80
C GLY A 62 3.77 -8.44 3.74
N SER A 63 3.42 -9.25 4.74
CA SER A 63 2.09 -9.83 4.89
C SER A 63 1.05 -8.80 5.35
N GLU A 64 1.51 -7.70 5.94
CA GLU A 64 0.70 -6.58 6.45
C GLU A 64 0.63 -5.41 5.46
N LEU A 65 1.55 -5.37 4.48
CA LEU A 65 1.43 -4.51 3.32
C LEU A 65 0.32 -5.04 2.39
N PHE A 66 -0.63 -4.17 2.07
CA PHE A 66 -1.71 -4.52 1.15
C PHE A 66 -1.18 -4.59 -0.27
N GLY A 67 -1.43 -5.67 -1.01
CA GLY A 67 -0.72 -5.92 -2.27
C GLY A 67 -0.73 -7.39 -2.68
N ASN A 68 0.20 -7.79 -3.56
CA ASN A 68 0.30 -9.17 -4.05
C ASN A 68 0.75 -10.21 -3.00
N ASN A 69 1.19 -9.78 -1.82
CA ASN A 69 1.42 -10.67 -0.68
C ASN A 69 0.20 -10.84 0.24
N THR A 70 -0.90 -10.15 -0.05
CA THR A 70 -2.14 -10.34 0.70
C THR A 70 -2.70 -11.73 0.43
N ILE A 71 -2.97 -12.48 1.50
CA ILE A 71 -3.72 -13.74 1.46
C ILE A 71 -5.20 -13.39 1.35
N LEU A 72 -5.83 -13.85 0.27
CA LEU A 72 -7.26 -13.70 0.00
C LEU A 72 -8.09 -14.65 0.87
N SER A 73 -9.40 -14.43 0.92
CA SER A 73 -10.38 -15.28 1.61
C SER A 73 -10.31 -16.76 1.20
N ASN A 74 -9.84 -17.05 -0.02
CA ASN A 74 -9.65 -18.40 -0.55
C ASN A 74 -8.30 -19.06 -0.17
N GLY A 75 -7.44 -18.37 0.60
CA GLY A 75 -6.14 -18.86 1.06
C GLY A 75 -4.97 -18.67 0.08
N ASN A 76 -5.21 -18.17 -1.13
CA ASN A 76 -4.16 -17.87 -2.09
C ASN A 76 -3.64 -16.43 -1.95
N LYS A 77 -2.43 -16.17 -2.44
CA LYS A 77 -1.92 -14.80 -2.61
C LYS A 77 -2.65 -14.07 -3.72
N ALA A 78 -2.94 -12.78 -3.51
CA ALA A 78 -3.52 -11.91 -4.51
C ALA A 78 -2.57 -11.74 -5.72
N ALA A 79 -3.13 -11.64 -6.93
CA ALA A 79 -2.31 -11.36 -8.11
C ALA A 79 -1.73 -9.94 -8.07
N ASN A 80 -2.42 -9.00 -7.43
CA ASN A 80 -2.04 -7.60 -7.22
C ASN A 80 -2.87 -6.98 -6.08
N GLY A 81 -2.59 -5.71 -5.73
CA GLY A 81 -3.32 -4.99 -4.67
C GLY A 81 -4.82 -4.75 -4.94
N PHE A 82 -5.25 -4.69 -6.20
CA PHE A 82 -6.66 -4.50 -6.54
C PHE A 82 -7.49 -5.77 -6.38
N GLU A 83 -6.92 -6.92 -6.73
CA GLU A 83 -7.53 -8.23 -6.42
C GLU A 83 -7.67 -8.40 -4.90
N ALA A 84 -6.69 -7.93 -4.13
CA ALA A 84 -6.80 -7.89 -2.68
C ALA A 84 -7.92 -6.93 -2.22
N LEU A 85 -8.08 -5.75 -2.83
CA LEU A 85 -9.18 -4.83 -2.48
C LEU A 85 -10.53 -5.45 -2.80
N LYS A 86 -10.65 -6.10 -3.95
CA LYS A 86 -11.89 -6.77 -4.38
C LYS A 86 -12.31 -7.90 -3.44
N ASP A 87 -11.37 -8.63 -2.86
CA ASP A 87 -11.67 -9.66 -1.87
C ASP A 87 -12.15 -9.07 -0.53
N LEU A 88 -11.78 -7.82 -0.24
CA LEU A 88 -12.20 -7.10 0.97
C LEU A 88 -13.55 -6.39 0.82
N ASP A 89 -14.04 -6.22 -0.41
CA ASP A 89 -15.31 -5.56 -0.77
C ASP A 89 -16.49 -6.45 -0.35
N SER A 90 -17.01 -6.18 0.84
CA SER A 90 -17.95 -7.05 1.53
C SER A 90 -19.38 -6.90 1.00
N ASN A 91 -19.69 -5.78 0.35
CA ASN A 91 -20.99 -5.53 -0.25
C ASN A 91 -20.99 -5.70 -1.78
N ASN A 92 -19.81 -5.93 -2.38
CA ASN A 92 -19.57 -6.13 -3.82
C ASN A 92 -20.01 -4.94 -4.70
N ASP A 93 -19.89 -3.71 -4.20
CA ASP A 93 -20.28 -2.51 -4.95
C ASP A 93 -19.13 -1.87 -5.75
N GLY A 94 -17.94 -2.46 -5.72
CA GLY A 94 -16.78 -2.08 -6.53
C GLY A 94 -15.87 -1.05 -5.88
N LYS A 95 -16.07 -0.76 -4.60
CA LYS A 95 -15.22 0.14 -3.81
C LYS A 95 -15.07 -0.40 -2.40
N ILE A 96 -14.00 0.05 -1.74
CA ILE A 96 -13.74 -0.14 -0.32
C ILE A 96 -14.03 1.18 0.37
N ASP A 97 -15.12 1.22 1.13
CA ASP A 97 -15.56 2.41 1.88
C ASP A 97 -16.17 2.07 3.25
N ASN A 98 -16.74 3.06 3.94
CA ASN A 98 -17.28 2.87 5.28
C ASN A 98 -18.48 1.91 5.38
N GLN A 99 -19.01 1.43 4.25
CA GLN A 99 -20.02 0.38 4.20
C GLN A 99 -19.41 -1.02 4.24
N ASP A 100 -18.07 -1.13 4.16
CA ASP A 100 -17.36 -2.40 4.24
C ASP A 100 -16.93 -2.77 5.65
N THR A 101 -17.06 -4.06 5.96
CA THR A 101 -16.80 -4.61 7.30
C THR A 101 -15.39 -4.29 7.81
N ASN A 102 -14.39 -4.30 6.93
CA ASN A 102 -12.98 -4.14 7.29
C ASN A 102 -12.38 -2.77 6.95
N PHE A 103 -13.18 -1.82 6.46
CA PHE A 103 -12.65 -0.51 6.04
C PHE A 103 -11.88 0.22 7.15
N ASN A 104 -12.38 0.17 8.37
CA ASN A 104 -11.74 0.83 9.52
C ASN A 104 -10.44 0.17 9.97
N ASN A 105 -10.20 -1.09 9.57
CA ASN A 105 -8.98 -1.84 9.88
C ASN A 105 -7.85 -1.49 8.90
N LEU A 106 -8.19 -1.00 7.71
CA LEU A 106 -7.19 -0.45 6.80
C LEU A 106 -6.61 0.85 7.35
N LYS A 107 -5.29 0.98 7.23
CA LYS A 107 -4.51 2.15 7.62
C LYS A 107 -3.60 2.58 6.48
N ILE A 108 -3.03 3.76 6.62
CA ILE A 108 -1.98 4.26 5.75
C ILE A 108 -0.72 4.36 6.59
N TRP A 109 0.36 3.72 6.15
CA TRP A 109 1.69 3.94 6.72
C TRP A 109 2.42 4.98 5.88
N GLN A 110 2.61 6.18 6.46
CA GLN A 110 3.45 7.23 5.92
C GLN A 110 4.77 7.23 6.69
N ASP A 111 5.79 6.60 6.10
CA ASP A 111 7.15 6.54 6.67
C ASP A 111 7.84 7.89 6.46
N LYS A 112 7.75 8.77 7.47
CA LYS A 112 8.13 10.19 7.39
C LYS A 112 9.63 10.38 7.41
N ASN A 113 10.35 9.43 8.01
CA ASN A 113 11.80 9.46 8.13
C ASN A 113 12.51 8.54 7.12
N SER A 114 11.74 7.71 6.41
CA SER A 114 12.21 6.77 5.40
C SER A 114 13.22 5.76 5.97
N ASP A 115 12.91 5.16 7.12
CA ASP A 115 13.77 4.17 7.77
C ASP A 115 13.23 2.73 7.71
N GLY A 116 12.03 2.53 7.15
CA GLY A 116 11.38 1.24 6.99
C GLY A 116 10.81 0.65 8.27
N LYS A 117 10.61 1.45 9.32
CA LYS A 117 9.98 1.02 10.56
C LYS A 117 8.80 1.91 10.88
N LEU A 118 7.76 1.31 11.45
CA LEU A 118 6.62 2.09 11.90
C LEU A 118 6.95 2.84 13.19
N ASP A 119 7.06 4.16 13.11
CA ASP A 119 7.24 5.04 14.25
C ASP A 119 5.93 5.71 14.73
N GLU A 120 5.97 6.32 15.91
CA GLU A 120 4.84 7.06 16.46
C GLU A 120 4.43 8.21 15.53
N GLY A 121 3.16 8.23 15.15
CA GLY A 121 2.59 9.28 14.27
C GLY A 121 2.75 9.00 12.77
N GLU A 122 3.21 7.81 12.38
CA GLU A 122 3.33 7.37 10.97
C GLU A 122 2.16 6.50 10.51
N LEU A 123 1.38 5.95 11.46
CA LEU A 123 0.17 5.20 11.14
C LEU A 123 -1.06 6.12 11.12
N LEU A 124 -1.60 6.36 9.93
CA LEU A 124 -2.79 7.18 9.72
C LEU A 124 -4.03 6.30 9.56
N SER A 125 -5.18 6.78 10.06
CA SER A 125 -6.46 6.12 9.76
C SER A 125 -6.85 6.36 8.31
N LEU A 126 -7.18 5.32 7.55
CA LEU A 126 -7.63 5.45 6.16
C LEU A 126 -8.86 6.38 6.08
N SER A 127 -9.84 6.16 6.96
CA SER A 127 -11.06 6.98 7.06
C SER A 127 -10.83 8.45 7.45
N GLY A 128 -9.63 8.81 7.91
CA GLY A 128 -9.26 10.18 8.26
C GLY A 128 -8.87 11.04 7.05
N GLY A 129 -8.63 10.43 5.88
CA GLY A 129 -8.22 11.14 4.67
C GLY A 129 -8.78 10.56 3.37
N VAL A 130 -9.23 9.31 3.36
CA VAL A 130 -9.76 8.60 2.19
C VAL A 130 -11.19 8.19 2.43
N ARG A 131 -12.09 8.59 1.53
CA ARG A 131 -13.52 8.24 1.56
C ARG A 131 -13.77 6.85 0.98
N SER A 132 -13.09 6.51 -0.11
CA SER A 132 -13.24 5.22 -0.79
C SER A 132 -12.03 4.90 -1.65
N LEU A 133 -11.74 3.60 -1.80
CA LEU A 133 -10.77 3.07 -2.77
C LEU A 133 -11.52 2.25 -3.82
N ASN A 134 -11.30 2.48 -5.10
CA ASN A 134 -11.91 1.66 -6.16
C ASN A 134 -11.20 0.29 -6.25
N THR A 135 -11.98 -0.79 -6.42
CA THR A 135 -11.42 -2.15 -6.60
C THR A 135 -11.01 -2.43 -8.05
N THR A 136 -11.39 -1.54 -8.98
CA THR A 136 -11.01 -1.62 -10.40
C THR A 136 -9.78 -0.79 -10.69
N TYR A 137 -9.01 -1.21 -11.69
CA TYR A 137 -7.76 -0.55 -12.08
C TYR A 137 -7.55 -0.47 -13.57
N SER A 138 -6.62 0.40 -13.96
CA SER A 138 -6.07 0.51 -15.31
C SER A 138 -4.56 0.44 -15.20
N ASN A 139 -3.91 -0.25 -16.12
CA ASN A 139 -2.46 -0.30 -16.14
C ASN A 139 -1.91 1.09 -16.52
N SER A 140 -0.86 1.50 -15.81
CA SER A 140 -0.11 2.72 -16.11
C SER A 140 1.34 2.35 -16.44
N ASN A 141 1.92 3.10 -17.38
CA ASN A 141 3.35 3.02 -17.70
C ASN A 141 4.14 4.21 -17.09
N GLU A 142 3.50 5.03 -16.27
CA GLU A 142 4.13 6.18 -15.61
C GLU A 142 5.21 5.67 -14.64
N VAL A 143 6.40 6.26 -14.74
CA VAL A 143 7.53 6.01 -13.84
C VAL A 143 7.91 7.37 -13.28
N ASP A 144 8.12 7.46 -11.97
CA ASP A 144 8.68 8.65 -11.35
C ASP A 144 10.16 8.81 -11.75
N SER A 145 10.78 9.92 -11.34
CA SER A 145 12.16 10.21 -11.73
C SER A 145 13.20 9.24 -11.12
N ALA A 146 12.80 8.44 -10.13
CA ALA A 146 13.64 7.39 -9.55
C ALA A 146 13.70 6.21 -10.54
N THR A 147 14.86 6.02 -11.17
CA THR A 147 15.12 5.09 -12.29
C THR A 147 15.01 3.59 -11.96
N THR A 148 14.21 3.19 -10.97
CA THR A 148 13.95 1.79 -10.65
C THR A 148 12.72 1.27 -11.42
N PRO A 149 12.86 0.18 -12.19
CA PRO A 149 11.70 -0.57 -12.63
C PRO A 149 11.13 -1.33 -11.43
N ILE A 150 10.16 -0.74 -10.73
CA ILE A 150 9.16 -1.55 -10.05
C ILE A 150 8.28 -2.12 -11.17
N ASN A 151 8.71 -3.24 -11.75
CA ASN A 151 7.95 -3.93 -12.78
C ASN A 151 6.54 -4.21 -12.25
N ASN A 152 5.51 -3.72 -12.96
CA ASN A 152 4.09 -3.75 -12.62
C ASN A 152 3.71 -2.88 -11.41
N ARG A 153 3.86 -1.56 -11.59
CA ARG A 153 3.17 -0.53 -10.81
C ARG A 153 1.66 -0.77 -10.85
N VAL A 154 1.11 -1.02 -9.68
CA VAL A 154 -0.29 -0.82 -9.36
C VAL A 154 -0.30 0.41 -8.46
N VAL A 155 -0.06 1.57 -9.07
CA VAL A 155 -0.27 2.86 -8.42
C VAL A 155 -1.75 3.14 -8.53
N LEU A 156 -2.42 3.45 -7.41
CA LEU A 156 -3.75 4.03 -7.46
C LEU A 156 -3.59 5.41 -8.13
N PRO A 157 -4.05 5.61 -9.38
CA PRO A 157 -4.11 6.95 -9.93
C PRO A 157 -4.94 7.83 -8.97
N PRO A 158 -4.75 9.16 -8.97
CA PRO A 158 -5.53 10.09 -8.14
C PRO A 158 -7.06 9.94 -8.29
N GLN A 159 -7.52 9.28 -9.35
CA GLN A 159 -8.93 8.98 -9.64
C GLN A 159 -9.46 7.71 -8.96
N GLN A 160 -8.61 6.87 -8.35
CA GLN A 160 -8.99 5.60 -7.72
C GLN A 160 -9.05 5.65 -6.19
N ALA A 161 -8.48 6.68 -5.55
CA ALA A 161 -8.73 7.02 -4.15
C ALA A 161 -9.50 8.35 -4.09
N GLN A 162 -10.72 8.35 -3.55
CA GLN A 162 -11.44 9.60 -3.31
C GLN A 162 -10.99 10.18 -1.97
N ILE A 163 -10.09 11.16 -2.01
CA ILE A 163 -9.57 11.84 -0.82
C ILE A 163 -10.61 12.87 -0.32
N THR A 164 -10.85 12.91 1.00
CA THR A 164 -11.66 13.97 1.64
C THR A 164 -10.80 15.23 1.77
N LYS A 165 -11.10 16.26 0.96
CA LYS A 165 -10.63 17.64 1.21
C LYS A 165 -11.47 18.31 2.28
#